data_AF-A0A2H0MMN9-F1
#
_entry.id   AF-A0A2H0MMN9-F1
#
_cell.length_a   1.000
_cell.length_b   1.000
_cell.length_c   1.000
_cell.angle_alpha   90.00
_cell.angle_beta   90.00
_cell.angle_gamma   90.00
#
_symmetry.space_group_name_H-M   'P 1'
#
loop_
_entity.id
_entity.type
_entity.pdbx_description
1 polymer ?
#
loop_
_entity_poly.entity_id
_entity_poly.type
_entity_poly.pdbx_seq_one_letter_code
_entity_poly.pdbx_strand_id
1 'polypeptide(L)'
;AYRNSIANFDRESEKTIPAYIQDAYFKLGINYHGNRQYPEAIQALQSAIQLFPDNPMKGWAEFLLAESFEKLKDANQAESQLAALSKAQEADEIMKKLAESRLNVLNWQKEFNRKL
;
A
#
# COMPACT_ATOMS: atom_id res chain seq x y z
N ALA A 1 -36.45 -15.49 20.41
CA ALA A 1 -35.34 -14.53 20.59
C ALA A 1 -34.35 -14.52 19.41
N TYR A 2 -34.03 -15.65 18.76
CA TYR A 2 -33.01 -15.71 17.68
C TYR A 2 -33.37 -15.01 16.36
N ARG A 3 -34.65 -14.96 15.96
CA ARG A 3 -35.05 -14.39 14.66
C ARG A 3 -34.86 -12.87 14.55
N ASN A 4 -34.86 -12.15 15.67
CA ASN A 4 -34.63 -10.69 15.67
C ASN A 4 -33.13 -10.33 15.69
N SER A 5 -32.26 -11.26 16.10
CA SER A 5 -30.81 -11.00 16.15
C SER A 5 -30.18 -11.03 14.76
N ILE A 6 -30.68 -11.87 13.86
CA ILE A 6 -30.20 -11.98 12.48
C ILE A 6 -30.71 -10.79 11.65
N ALA A 7 -31.99 -10.41 11.82
CA ALA A 7 -32.61 -9.31 11.07
C ALA A 7 -32.02 -7.92 11.35
N ASN A 8 -31.41 -7.71 12.53
CA ASN A 8 -30.68 -6.47 12.83
C ASN A 8 -29.21 -6.51 12.35
N PHE A 9 -28.60 -7.69 12.21
CA PHE A 9 -27.23 -7.84 11.71
C PHE A 9 -27.12 -7.56 10.20
N ASP A 10 -28.15 -7.93 9.44
CA ASP A 10 -28.16 -7.75 7.98
C ASP A 10 -28.36 -6.28 7.54
N ARG A 11 -29.00 -5.44 8.36
CA ARG A 11 -29.28 -4.03 7.98
C ARG A 11 -28.11 -3.06 8.18
N GLU A 12 -27.19 -3.36 9.10
CA GLU A 12 -25.98 -2.53 9.31
C GLU A 12 -24.85 -2.91 8.35
N SER A 13 -24.77 -4.18 7.95
CA SER A 13 -23.78 -4.70 7.01
C SER A 13 -24.05 -4.34 5.54
N GLU A 14 -25.28 -3.95 5.19
CA GLU A 14 -25.69 -3.59 3.82
C GLU A 14 -25.08 -2.28 3.28
N LYS A 15 -24.39 -1.48 4.11
CA LYS A 15 -23.83 -0.17 3.69
C LYS A 15 -22.31 -0.09 3.60
N THR A 16 -21.59 -1.06 4.14
CA THR A 16 -20.13 -1.02 4.20
C THR A 16 -19.56 -2.11 3.31
N ILE A 17 -18.62 -1.75 2.43
CA ILE A 17 -17.99 -2.74 1.55
C ILE A 17 -17.34 -3.83 2.42
N PRO A 18 -17.72 -5.11 2.27
CA PRO A 18 -17.19 -6.20 3.09
C PRO A 18 -15.66 -6.27 3.05
N ALA A 19 -15.02 -6.54 4.20
CA ALA A 19 -13.56 -6.57 4.32
C ALA A 19 -12.87 -7.45 3.26
N TYR A 20 -13.45 -8.62 2.94
CA TYR A 20 -12.89 -9.51 1.91
C TYR A 20 -12.88 -8.89 0.50
N ILE A 21 -13.84 -7.99 0.20
CA ILE A 21 -13.85 -7.25 -1.06
C ILE A 21 -12.72 -6.22 -1.04
N GLN A 22 -12.56 -5.48 0.06
CA GLN A 22 -11.46 -4.54 0.21
C GLN A 22 -10.10 -5.23 0.04
N ASP A 23 -9.91 -6.37 0.70
CA ASP A 23 -8.69 -7.19 0.60
C ASP A 23 -8.43 -7.67 -0.83
N ALA A 24 -9.48 -7.94 -1.61
CA ALA A 24 -9.33 -8.34 -3.01
C ALA A 24 -8.73 -7.20 -3.86
N TYR A 25 -9.08 -5.94 -3.62
CA TYR A 25 -8.48 -4.79 -4.30
C TYR A 25 -6.97 -4.70 -4.01
N PHE A 26 -6.57 -4.86 -2.74
CA PHE A 26 -5.15 -4.86 -2.38
C PHE A 26 -4.39 -6.04 -2.97
N LYS A 27 -4.97 -7.24 -2.87
CA LYS A 27 -4.37 -8.48 -3.41
C LYS A 27 -4.15 -8.40 -4.92
N LEU A 28 -5.02 -7.69 -5.64
CA LEU A 28 -4.83 -7.47 -7.08
C LEU A 28 -3.54 -6.68 -7.36
N GLY A 29 -3.35 -5.53 -6.70
CA GLY A 29 -2.13 -4.74 -6.86
C GLY A 29 -0.86 -5.47 -6.42
N ILE A 30 -0.96 -6.22 -5.32
CA ILE A 30 0.13 -7.07 -4.82
C ILE A 30 0.47 -8.17 -5.83
N ASN A 31 -0.53 -8.78 -6.47
CA ASN A 31 -0.31 -9.82 -7.47
C ASN A 31 0.37 -9.25 -8.72
N TYR A 32 -0.10 -8.10 -9.22
CA TYR A 32 0.57 -7.42 -10.33
C TYR A 32 2.03 -7.11 -10.00
N HIS A 33 2.31 -6.61 -8.79
CA HIS A 33 3.68 -6.37 -8.34
C HIS A 33 4.51 -7.66 -8.35
N GLY A 34 3.99 -8.75 -7.77
CA GLY A 34 4.65 -10.05 -7.73
C GLY A 34 4.94 -10.62 -9.12
N ASN A 35 4.07 -10.35 -10.08
CA ASN A 35 4.24 -10.73 -11.48
C ASN A 35 5.11 -9.74 -12.28
N ARG A 36 5.68 -8.71 -11.63
CA ARG A 36 6.51 -7.66 -12.24
C ARG A 36 5.76 -6.78 -13.24
N GLN A 37 4.43 -6.77 -13.17
CA GLN A 37 3.54 -5.90 -13.92
C GLN A 37 3.43 -4.57 -13.18
N TYR A 38 4.54 -3.84 -13.11
CA TYR A 38 4.66 -2.66 -12.25
C TYR A 38 3.70 -1.52 -12.62
N PRO A 39 3.43 -1.21 -13.91
CA PRO A 39 2.42 -0.20 -14.25
C PRO A 39 1.03 -0.54 -13.73
N GLU A 40 0.60 -1.80 -13.89
CA GLU A 40 -0.69 -2.30 -13.42
C GLU A 40 -0.73 -2.37 -11.89
N ALA A 41 0.38 -2.73 -11.26
CA ALA A 41 0.53 -2.71 -9.82
C ALA A 41 0.33 -1.30 -9.25
N ILE A 42 0.96 -0.29 -9.84
CA ILE A 42 0.81 1.12 -9.43
C ILE A 42 -0.66 1.53 -9.50
N GLN A 43 -1.33 1.29 -10.63
CA GLN A 43 -2.74 1.66 -10.81
C GLN A 43 -3.66 0.96 -9.79
N ALA A 44 -3.48 -0.35 -9.61
CA ALA A 44 -4.31 -1.14 -8.71
C ALA A 44 -4.06 -0.79 -7.23
N LEU A 45 -2.81 -0.61 -6.82
CA LEU A 45 -2.45 -0.24 -5.45
C LEU A 45 -2.97 1.17 -5.10
N GLN A 46 -2.79 2.15 -5.99
CA GLN A 46 -3.33 3.51 -5.79
C GLN A 46 -4.85 3.49 -5.63
N SER A 47 -5.54 2.74 -6.48
CA SER A 47 -7.00 2.59 -6.41
C SER A 47 -7.43 1.95 -5.09
N ALA A 48 -6.74 0.89 -4.64
CA ALA A 48 -7.05 0.21 -3.39
C ALA A 48 -6.86 1.12 -2.17
N ILE A 49 -5.75 1.87 -2.12
CA ILE A 49 -5.44 2.82 -1.04
C ILE A 49 -6.47 3.95 -1.01
N GLN A 50 -6.88 4.46 -2.17
CA GLN A 50 -7.88 5.53 -2.28
C GLN A 50 -9.27 5.07 -1.82
N LEU A 51 -9.69 3.87 -2.23
CA LEU A 51 -11.00 3.32 -1.91
C LEU A 51 -11.11 2.87 -0.45
N PHE A 52 -10.01 2.35 0.12
CA PHE A 52 -9.99 1.72 1.43
C PHE A 52 -8.81 2.21 2.27
N PRO A 53 -8.80 3.52 2.65
CA PRO A 53 -7.68 4.13 3.36
C PRO A 53 -7.48 3.60 4.79
N ASP A 54 -8.45 2.88 5.35
CA ASP A 54 -8.40 2.27 6.69
C ASP A 54 -8.12 0.77 6.66
N ASN A 55 -7.90 0.19 5.47
CA ASN A 55 -7.63 -1.24 5.35
C ASN A 55 -6.24 -1.58 5.95
N PRO A 56 -6.12 -2.66 6.76
CA PRO A 56 -4.84 -3.05 7.37
C PRO A 56 -3.69 -3.28 6.38
N MET A 57 -3.98 -3.58 5.12
CA MET A 57 -2.97 -3.81 4.08
C MET A 57 -2.42 -2.51 3.47
N LYS A 58 -2.97 -1.34 3.82
CA LYS A 58 -2.58 -0.05 3.22
C LYS A 58 -1.09 0.23 3.33
N GLY A 59 -0.48 0.08 4.51
CA GLY A 59 0.95 0.36 4.68
C GLY A 59 1.80 -0.52 3.76
N TRP A 60 1.51 -1.82 3.71
CA TRP A 60 2.18 -2.75 2.80
C TRP A 60 1.98 -2.37 1.32
N ALA A 61 0.79 -1.94 0.94
CA ALA A 61 0.48 -1.48 -0.40
C ALA A 61 1.23 -0.20 -0.78
N GLU A 62 1.32 0.78 0.13
CA GLU A 62 2.10 2.01 -0.04
C GLU A 62 3.58 1.72 -0.23
N PHE A 63 4.11 0.72 0.50
CA PHE A 63 5.48 0.27 0.32
C PHE A 63 5.71 -0.40 -1.04
N LEU A 64 4.84 -1.33 -1.44
CA LEU A 64 4.94 -1.98 -2.75
C LEU A 64 4.73 -1.00 -3.91
N LEU A 65 3.94 0.05 -3.70
CA LEU A 65 3.78 1.13 -4.66
C LEU A 65 5.12 1.84 -4.88
N ALA A 66 5.84 2.18 -3.81
CA ALA A 66 7.18 2.74 -3.92
C ALA A 66 8.18 1.80 -4.61
N GLU A 67 8.21 0.51 -4.23
CA GLU A 67 9.07 -0.47 -4.90
C GLU A 67 8.71 -0.60 -6.40
N SER A 68 7.44 -0.52 -6.76
CA SER A 68 7.00 -0.55 -8.17
C SER A 68 7.51 0.67 -8.95
N PHE A 69 7.50 1.86 -8.34
CA PHE A 69 8.12 3.05 -8.94
C PHE A 69 9.64 2.89 -9.10
N GLU A 70 10.35 2.33 -8.11
CA GLU A 70 11.78 2.04 -8.25
C GLU A 70 12.08 1.09 -9.42
N LYS A 71 11.26 0.04 -9.59
CA LYS A 71 11.42 -0.92 -10.69
C LYS A 71 11.20 -0.29 -12.06
N LEU A 72 10.39 0.76 -12.15
CA LEU A 72 10.22 1.57 -13.34
C LEU A 72 11.27 2.68 -13.49
N LYS A 73 12.30 2.71 -12.63
CA LYS A 73 13.35 3.74 -12.57
C LYS A 73 12.83 5.14 -12.25
N ASP A 74 11.64 5.25 -11.65
CA ASP A 74 11.10 6.50 -11.13
C ASP A 74 11.48 6.64 -9.65
N ALA A 75 12.77 6.89 -9.40
CA ALA A 75 13.30 7.03 -8.05
C ALA A 75 12.72 8.23 -7.29
N ASN A 76 12.20 9.25 -8.00
CA ASN A 76 11.61 10.43 -7.37
C ASN A 76 10.26 10.10 -6.74
N GLN A 77 9.39 9.40 -7.48
CA GLN A 77 8.10 8.96 -6.94
C GLN A 77 8.28 7.95 -5.79
N ALA A 78 9.23 7.01 -5.94
CA ALA A 78 9.56 6.08 -4.88
C ALA A 78 10.02 6.77 -3.59
N GLU A 79 10.96 7.72 -3.69
CA GLU A 79 11.45 8.48 -2.54
C GLU A 79 10.33 9.29 -1.88
N SER A 80 9.52 9.98 -2.68
CA SER A 80 8.37 10.74 -2.18
C SER A 80 7.41 9.85 -1.40
N GLN A 81 7.06 8.67 -1.94
CA GLN A 81 6.14 7.74 -1.32
C GLN A 81 6.70 7.16 -0.01
N LEU A 82 7.97 6.75 0.01
CA LEU A 82 8.62 6.22 1.21
C LEU A 82 8.77 7.30 2.29
N ALA A 83 9.05 8.55 1.91
CA ALA A 83 9.16 9.67 2.83
C ALA A 83 7.81 10.05 3.46
N ALA A 84 6.71 9.89 2.71
CA ALA A 84 5.37 10.03 3.26
C ALA A 84 5.05 8.90 4.24
N LEU A 85 5.33 7.65 3.87
CA LEU A 85 5.07 6.46 4.69
C LEU A 85 5.86 6.49 6.02
N SER A 86 7.14 6.88 6.00
CA SER A 86 7.95 6.96 7.23
C SER A 86 7.44 7.97 8.25
N LYS A 87 6.74 9.02 7.78
CA LYS A 87 6.18 10.10 8.62
C LYS A 87 4.69 9.93 8.92
N ALA A 88 4.02 8.94 8.32
CA ALA A 88 2.60 8.73 8.50
C ALA A 88 2.28 8.41 9.97
N GLN A 89 1.32 9.10 10.58
CA GLN A 89 0.99 8.90 11.99
C GLN A 89 0.37 7.53 12.24
N GLU A 90 -0.55 7.12 11.35
CA GLU A 90 -1.37 5.91 11.43
C GLU A 90 -0.66 4.64 10.92
N ALA A 91 0.49 4.77 10.26
CA ALA A 91 1.22 3.60 9.77
C ALA A 91 1.83 2.79 10.92
N ASP A 92 1.90 1.47 10.76
CA ASP A 92 2.59 0.59 11.69
C ASP A 92 4.07 0.95 11.79
N GLU A 93 4.66 0.83 12.98
CA GLU A 93 6.08 1.13 13.21
C GLU A 93 7.00 0.30 12.31
N ILE A 94 6.62 -0.94 12.01
CA ILE A 94 7.34 -1.82 11.08
C ILE A 94 7.39 -1.20 9.68
N MET A 95 6.26 -0.67 9.19
CA MET A 95 6.19 -0.06 7.86
C MET A 95 7.00 1.24 7.79
N LYS A 96 7.00 2.05 8.86
CA LYS A 96 7.83 3.25 8.93
C LYS A 96 9.31 2.92 8.86
N LYS A 97 9.77 1.96 9.68
CA LYS A 97 11.16 1.49 9.69
C LYS A 97 11.59 0.89 8.35
N LEU A 98 10.69 0.14 7.71
CA LEU A 98 10.94 -0.43 6.39
C LEU A 98 11.10 0.69 5.33
N ALA A 99 10.25 1.72 5.38
CA ALA A 99 10.33 2.87 4.50
C ALA A 99 11.64 3.67 4.70
N GLU A 100 12.03 3.92 5.95
CA GLU A 100 13.31 4.56 6.30
C GLU A 100 14.50 3.75 5.79
N SER A 101 14.47 2.43 5.95
CA SER A 101 15.52 1.54 5.44
C SER A 101 15.68 1.66 3.93
N ARG A 102 14.58 1.67 3.17
CA ARG A 102 14.63 1.85 1.72
C ARG A 102 15.12 3.23 1.30
N LEU A 103 14.68 4.30 1.97
CA LEU A 103 15.19 5.66 1.72
C LEU A 103 16.70 5.74 1.89
N ASN A 104 17.24 5.12 2.93
CA ASN A 104 18.68 5.07 3.15
C ASN A 104 19.41 4.37 2.00
N VAL A 105 18.89 3.23 1.51
CA VAL A 105 19.46 2.53 0.35
C VAL A 105 19.45 3.42 -0.91
N LEU A 106 18.33 4.09 -1.19
CA LEU A 106 18.21 5.00 -2.34
C LEU A 106 19.21 6.16 -2.26
N ASN A 107 19.37 6.76 -1.08
CA ASN A 107 20.34 7.83 -0.86
C ASN A 107 21.77 7.35 -1.07
N TRP A 108 22.11 6.17 -0.56
CA TRP A 108 23.45 5.59 -0.76
C TRP A 108 23.74 5.32 -2.23
N GLN A 109 22.76 4.80 -2.98
CA GLN A 109 22.91 4.59 -4.43
C GLN A 109 23.14 5.91 -5.18
N LYS A 110 22.41 6.98 -4.83
CA LYS A 110 22.60 8.31 -5.42
C LYS A 110 24.01 8.86 -5.14
N GLU A 111 24.47 8.79 -3.90
CA GLU A 111 25.80 9.26 -3.51
C GLU A 111 26.91 8.45 -4.17
N PHE A 112 26.74 7.13 -4.31
CA PHE A 112 27.69 6.29 -5.05
C PHE A 112 27.75 6.68 -6.53
N ASN A 113 26.60 6.84 -7.19
CA ASN A 113 26.53 7.20 -8.61
C ASN A 113 27.08 8.61 -8.90
N ARG A 114 27.09 9.53 -7.92
CA ARG A 114 27.68 10.87 -8.05
C ARG A 114 29.21 10.88 -8.03
N LYS A 115 29.84 9.82 -7.50
CA LYS A 115 31.30 9.71 -7.32
C LYS A 115 31.99 8.95 -8.46
N LEU A 116 31.22 8.36 -9.36
CA LEU A 116 31.68 7.73 -10.61
C LEU A 116 31.64 8.74 -11.75
#